data_AF-A0A8S2CVZ5-F1
#
_entry.id   AF-A0A8S2CVZ5-F1
#
_cell.length_a   1.000
_cell.length_b   1.000
_cell.length_c   1.000
_cell.angle_alpha   90.00
_cell.angle_beta   90.00
_cell.angle_gamma   90.00
#
_symmetry.space_group_name_H-M   'P 1'
#
loop_
_entity.id
_entity.type
_entity.pdbx_description
1 polymer ?
#
loop_
_entity_poly.entity_id
_entity_poly.type
_entity_poly.pdbx_seq_one_letter_code
_entity_poly.pdbx_strand_id
1 'polypeptide(L)'
;MFKFKIGRKQPEDNEARRRLQKELFGLSKVCDRGFPSRPSAIAYDNQLRLIAIGTQTGEIRIYGQPGFQLSFSLDVNNSCSCNIHHLLFLNGSGRLIVLTTEGYIHLLEINNYHSHETTNHDSVTGNITTVRLDRICTSNEDDSICLKQTQSICLLKNHLSLLIGLENGDIVLFNIENFSLTTKPIIPNEILMKNIPENCHGRVCFKHIESSSLDVHIRSKRTVVIFPVT
;
A
#
# COMPACT_ATOMS: atom_id res chain seq x y z
N MET A 1 -72.84 16.00 -21.53
CA MET A 1 -71.52 16.58 -21.16
C MET A 1 -70.80 15.61 -20.24
N PHE A 2 -69.87 14.80 -20.77
CA PHE A 2 -69.17 13.77 -19.98
C PHE A 2 -67.95 14.37 -19.27
N LYS A 3 -67.92 14.29 -17.93
CA LYS A 3 -66.75 14.70 -17.13
C LYS A 3 -65.80 13.53 -16.96
N PHE A 4 -64.73 13.49 -17.77
CA PHE A 4 -63.61 12.58 -17.55
C PHE A 4 -62.88 12.95 -16.26
N LYS A 5 -63.13 12.20 -15.18
CA LYS A 5 -62.26 12.24 -13.99
C LYS A 5 -60.97 11.50 -14.33
N ILE A 6 -59.97 12.23 -14.81
CA ILE A 6 -58.60 11.71 -15.00
C ILE A 6 -57.95 11.51 -13.62
N GLY A 7 -58.39 10.46 -12.93
CA GLY A 7 -57.75 10.00 -11.71
C GLY A 7 -56.38 9.46 -12.07
N ARG A 8 -55.36 10.32 -12.02
CA ARG A 8 -53.97 9.87 -11.89
C ARG A 8 -53.86 9.15 -10.55
N LYS A 9 -54.21 7.86 -10.52
CA LYS A 9 -53.69 6.96 -9.50
C LYS A 9 -52.18 7.12 -9.58
N GLN A 10 -51.56 7.63 -8.52
CA GLN A 10 -50.13 7.45 -8.33
C GLN A 10 -49.88 5.94 -8.47
N PRO A 11 -48.87 5.51 -9.24
CA PRO A 11 -48.57 4.08 -9.32
C PRO A 11 -48.30 3.60 -7.91
N GLU A 12 -49.19 2.76 -7.38
CA GLU A 12 -48.96 2.04 -6.14
C GLU A 12 -47.68 1.25 -6.34
N ASP A 13 -46.62 1.66 -5.62
CA ASP A 13 -45.26 1.22 -5.87
C ASP A 13 -45.07 -0.18 -5.27
N ASN A 14 -45.70 -1.12 -5.98
CA ASN A 14 -46.15 -2.41 -5.49
C ASN A 14 -44.99 -3.17 -4.85
N GLU A 15 -45.19 -3.74 -3.66
CA GLU A 15 -44.10 -4.44 -2.97
C GLU A 15 -43.58 -5.61 -3.82
N ALA A 16 -44.47 -6.29 -4.54
CA ALA A 16 -44.12 -7.30 -5.55
C ALA A 16 -43.22 -6.74 -6.68
N ARG A 17 -43.46 -5.50 -7.14
CA ARG A 17 -42.62 -4.82 -8.14
C ARG A 17 -41.23 -4.52 -7.59
N ARG A 18 -41.15 -4.09 -6.32
CA ARG A 18 -39.86 -3.85 -5.63
C ARG A 18 -39.08 -5.14 -5.35
N ARG A 19 -39.76 -6.25 -5.04
CA ARG A 19 -39.15 -7.59 -4.90
C ARG A 19 -38.59 -8.07 -6.25
N LEU A 20 -39.42 -8.09 -7.30
CA LEU A 20 -38.99 -8.41 -8.67
C LEU A 20 -37.84 -7.52 -9.15
N GLN A 21 -37.82 -6.23 -8.80
CA GLN A 21 -36.72 -5.34 -9.17
C GLN A 21 -35.40 -5.73 -8.50
N LYS A 22 -35.41 -6.22 -7.26
CA LYS A 22 -34.19 -6.73 -6.58
C LYS A 22 -33.75 -8.10 -7.10
N GLU A 23 -34.70 -8.95 -7.51
CA GLU A 23 -34.42 -10.27 -8.07
C GLU A 23 -33.86 -10.19 -9.50
N LEU A 24 -34.36 -9.23 -10.31
CA LEU A 24 -33.99 -9.08 -11.73
C LEU A 24 -32.83 -8.11 -11.96
N PHE A 25 -32.60 -7.14 -11.07
CA PHE A 25 -31.57 -6.11 -11.25
C PHE A 25 -30.64 -6.01 -10.04
N GLY A 26 -29.44 -6.56 -10.19
CA GLY A 26 -28.32 -6.30 -9.29
C GLY A 26 -27.44 -5.15 -9.81
N LEU A 27 -27.14 -4.16 -8.97
CA LEU A 27 -26.08 -3.20 -9.25
C LEU A 27 -24.74 -3.81 -8.83
N SER A 28 -23.85 -4.06 -9.80
CA SER A 28 -22.48 -4.48 -9.53
C SER A 28 -21.48 -3.46 -10.08
N LYS A 29 -20.36 -3.29 -9.37
CA LYS A 29 -19.26 -2.41 -9.78
C LYS A 29 -18.43 -3.15 -10.84
N VAL A 30 -18.51 -2.71 -12.10
CA VAL A 30 -17.88 -3.42 -13.23
C VAL A 30 -16.38 -3.15 -13.34
N CYS A 31 -15.94 -1.89 -13.22
CA CYS A 31 -14.52 -1.52 -13.22
C CYS A 31 -14.30 -0.13 -12.62
N ASP A 32 -13.12 0.08 -12.03
CA ASP A 32 -12.58 1.42 -11.77
C ASP A 32 -11.74 1.87 -12.97
N ARG A 33 -12.06 3.06 -13.51
CA ARG A 33 -11.29 3.67 -14.61
C ARG A 33 -10.56 4.91 -14.13
N GLY A 34 -9.38 5.13 -14.69
CA GLY A 34 -8.56 6.30 -14.40
C GLY A 34 -7.86 6.24 -13.04
N PHE A 35 -7.40 7.40 -12.59
CA PHE A 35 -6.52 7.53 -11.44
C PHE A 35 -7.30 7.41 -10.11
N PRO A 36 -6.76 6.76 -9.06
CA PRO A 36 -7.43 6.65 -7.77
C PRO A 36 -7.59 8.00 -7.07
N SER A 37 -8.62 8.14 -6.23
CA SER A 37 -8.87 9.39 -5.50
C SER A 37 -7.88 9.54 -4.33
N ARG A 38 -7.37 10.76 -4.12
CA ARG A 38 -6.48 11.10 -2.99
C ARG A 38 -5.27 10.13 -2.84
N PRO A 39 -4.39 10.04 -3.85
CA PRO A 39 -3.14 9.29 -3.71
C PRO A 39 -2.34 9.81 -2.52
N SER A 40 -1.71 8.90 -1.78
CA SER A 40 -0.83 9.20 -0.65
C SER A 40 0.58 8.62 -0.84
N ALA A 41 0.67 7.44 -1.43
CA ALA A 41 1.93 6.72 -1.63
C ALA A 41 2.03 6.11 -3.04
N ILE A 42 3.27 5.91 -3.49
CA ILE A 42 3.59 5.28 -4.77
C ILE A 42 4.84 4.43 -4.63
N ALA A 43 4.87 3.27 -5.29
CA ALA A 43 6.03 2.40 -5.38
C ALA A 43 6.19 1.86 -6.81
N TYR A 44 7.42 1.53 -7.19
CA TYR A 44 7.74 0.95 -8.50
C TYR A 44 8.70 -0.24 -8.34
N ASP A 45 8.34 -1.39 -8.89
CA ASP A 45 9.22 -2.55 -9.05
C ASP A 45 9.93 -2.44 -10.40
N ASN A 46 11.26 -2.33 -10.39
CA ASN A 46 12.03 -2.17 -11.61
C ASN A 46 12.20 -3.46 -12.43
N GLN A 47 12.07 -4.64 -11.81
CA GLN A 47 12.21 -5.94 -12.47
C GLN A 47 10.88 -6.37 -13.11
N LEU A 48 9.80 -6.30 -12.33
CA LEU A 48 8.45 -6.65 -12.80
C LEU A 48 7.77 -5.51 -13.58
N ARG A 49 8.35 -4.30 -13.55
CA ARG A 49 7.81 -3.08 -14.17
C ARG A 49 6.39 -2.75 -13.69
N LEU A 50 6.14 -3.03 -12.41
CA LEU A 50 4.87 -2.78 -11.75
C LEU A 50 4.91 -1.44 -11.01
N ILE A 51 3.82 -0.70 -11.07
CA ILE A 51 3.64 0.54 -10.31
C ILE A 51 2.43 0.39 -9.38
N ALA A 52 2.63 0.58 -8.08
CA ALA A 52 1.58 0.54 -7.07
C ALA A 52 1.30 1.96 -6.59
N ILE A 53 0.01 2.30 -6.47
CA ILE A 53 -0.47 3.59 -6.00
C ILE A 53 -1.44 3.34 -4.85
N GLY A 54 -1.14 3.88 -3.67
CA GLY A 54 -1.95 3.79 -2.47
C GLY A 54 -2.68 5.10 -2.20
N THR A 55 -3.87 5.02 -1.62
CA THR A 55 -4.69 6.19 -1.28
C THR A 55 -4.81 6.44 0.22
N GLN A 56 -5.30 7.64 0.54
CA GLN A 56 -5.72 7.99 1.91
C GLN A 56 -6.94 7.19 2.41
N THR A 57 -7.61 6.45 1.53
CA THR A 57 -8.79 5.62 1.88
C THR A 57 -8.46 4.14 2.05
N GLY A 58 -7.20 3.72 1.87
CA GLY A 58 -6.80 2.31 1.92
C GLY A 58 -6.99 1.54 0.62
N GLU A 59 -7.33 2.22 -0.48
CA GLU A 59 -7.33 1.62 -1.81
C GLU A 59 -5.90 1.55 -2.34
N ILE A 60 -5.51 0.41 -2.91
CA ILE A 60 -4.27 0.23 -3.63
C ILE A 60 -4.60 -0.23 -5.04
N ARG A 61 -4.00 0.44 -6.04
CA ARG A 61 -4.05 0.05 -7.44
C ARG A 61 -2.66 -0.27 -7.95
N ILE A 62 -2.52 -1.41 -8.60
CA ILE A 62 -1.27 -1.84 -9.24
C ILE A 62 -1.50 -1.90 -10.74
N TYR A 63 -0.59 -1.28 -11.49
CA TYR A 63 -0.56 -1.28 -12.95
C TYR A 63 0.78 -1.85 -13.43
N GLY A 64 0.84 -2.31 -14.67
CA GLY A 64 2.04 -2.87 -15.26
C GLY A 64 2.05 -2.74 -16.78
N GLN A 65 2.31 -3.84 -17.47
CA GLN A 65 2.15 -3.92 -18.93
C GLN A 65 0.70 -3.58 -19.38
N PRO A 66 0.48 -3.18 -20.64
CA PRO A 66 -0.86 -2.87 -21.16
C PRO A 66 -1.88 -3.99 -20.86
N GLY A 67 -3.02 -3.61 -20.28
CA GLY A 67 -4.07 -4.55 -19.86
C GLY A 67 -3.90 -5.14 -18.46
N PHE A 68 -2.75 -4.94 -17.78
CA PHE A 68 -2.57 -5.35 -16.39
C PHE A 68 -2.99 -4.24 -15.42
N GLN A 69 -4.08 -4.47 -14.68
CA GLN A 69 -4.56 -3.63 -13.59
C GLN A 69 -5.12 -4.51 -12.46
N LEU A 70 -4.72 -4.23 -11.23
CA LEU A 70 -5.29 -4.80 -10.01
C LEU A 70 -5.73 -3.68 -9.08
N SER A 71 -6.87 -3.85 -8.42
CA SER A 71 -7.39 -2.94 -7.40
C SER A 71 -7.83 -3.73 -6.17
N PHE A 72 -7.46 -3.28 -4.98
CA PHE A 72 -7.86 -3.89 -3.71
C PHE A 72 -7.99 -2.80 -2.63
N SER A 73 -8.86 -3.04 -1.65
CA SER A 73 -8.94 -2.20 -0.44
C SER A 73 -8.34 -2.95 0.74
N LEU A 74 -7.68 -2.21 1.62
CA LEU A 74 -7.15 -2.72 2.89
C LEU A 74 -8.21 -2.80 4.01
N ASP A 75 -9.48 -2.53 3.70
CA ASP A 75 -10.61 -2.53 4.64
C ASP A 75 -10.79 -3.87 5.39
N VAL A 76 -10.12 -4.01 6.52
CA VAL A 76 -10.40 -5.09 7.47
C VAL A 76 -11.53 -4.63 8.40
N ASN A 77 -12.74 -5.14 8.14
CA ASN A 77 -13.94 -5.02 8.98
C ASN A 77 -14.77 -3.71 8.88
N ASN A 78 -14.82 -3.05 7.71
CA ASN A 78 -15.74 -1.92 7.44
C ASN A 78 -15.60 -0.71 8.39
N SER A 79 -14.47 -0.55 9.08
CA SER A 79 -14.28 0.51 10.08
C SER A 79 -12.94 1.23 9.92
N CYS A 80 -13.04 2.56 9.77
CA CYS A 80 -11.96 3.53 9.58
C CYS A 80 -11.09 3.38 8.32
N SER A 81 -10.93 4.51 7.61
CA SER A 81 -10.09 4.64 6.43
C SER A 81 -8.62 4.30 6.73
N CYS A 82 -8.12 3.23 6.13
CA CYS A 82 -6.72 2.78 6.28
C CYS A 82 -5.77 3.64 5.43
N ASN A 83 -5.47 4.87 5.86
CA ASN A 83 -4.58 5.76 5.10
C ASN A 83 -3.18 5.15 4.91
N ILE A 84 -2.79 4.95 3.66
CA ILE A 84 -1.51 4.34 3.30
C ILE A 84 -0.42 5.41 3.35
N HIS A 85 0.52 5.26 4.28
CA HIS A 85 1.61 6.21 4.49
C HIS A 85 2.80 5.94 3.56
N HIS A 86 3.21 4.68 3.44
CA HIS A 86 4.27 4.26 2.52
C HIS A 86 3.91 2.97 1.77
N LEU A 87 4.45 2.86 0.56
CA LEU A 87 4.44 1.65 -0.25
C LEU A 87 5.89 1.33 -0.65
N LEU A 88 6.25 0.05 -0.67
CA LEU A 88 7.57 -0.39 -1.09
C LEU A 88 7.52 -1.80 -1.69
N PHE A 89 7.99 -1.95 -2.93
CA PHE A 89 8.13 -3.27 -3.55
C PHE A 89 9.40 -3.98 -3.10
N LEU A 90 9.28 -5.29 -2.87
CA LEU A 90 10.43 -6.20 -2.83
C LEU A 90 10.72 -6.61 -4.28
N ASN A 91 11.56 -5.82 -4.95
CA ASN A 91 11.88 -5.92 -6.38
C ASN A 91 11.99 -7.37 -6.86
N GLY A 92 11.25 -7.72 -7.92
CA GLY A 92 11.31 -9.03 -8.57
C GLY A 92 10.47 -10.13 -7.92
N SER A 93 10.10 -9.99 -6.64
CA SER A 93 9.39 -11.06 -5.89
C SER A 93 7.87 -11.01 -5.99
N GLY A 94 7.30 -9.97 -6.61
CA GLY A 94 5.85 -9.76 -6.65
C GLY A 94 5.24 -9.38 -5.30
N ARG A 95 6.07 -9.04 -4.31
CA ARG A 95 5.65 -8.65 -2.97
C ARG A 95 5.67 -7.13 -2.76
N LEU A 96 4.62 -6.60 -2.15
CA LEU A 96 4.47 -5.18 -1.84
C LEU A 96 4.25 -5.00 -0.34
N ILE A 97 5.16 -4.27 0.30
CA ILE A 97 5.02 -3.79 1.68
C ILE A 97 4.13 -2.54 1.67
N VAL A 98 3.13 -2.54 2.54
CA VAL A 98 2.21 -1.42 2.78
C VAL A 98 2.35 -1.01 4.25
N LEU A 99 2.69 0.25 4.51
CA LEU A 99 2.67 0.82 5.86
C LEU A 99 1.55 1.85 5.94
N THR A 100 0.66 1.67 6.91
CA THR A 100 -0.46 2.58 7.19
C THR A 100 -0.08 3.67 8.21
N THR A 101 -0.82 4.78 8.25
CA THR A 101 -0.64 5.80 9.31
C THR A 101 -0.99 5.28 10.71
N GLU A 102 -1.76 4.19 10.79
CA GLU A 102 -2.05 3.51 12.05
C GLU A 102 -0.91 2.57 12.50
N GLY A 103 0.26 2.62 11.87
CA GLY A 103 1.43 1.84 12.28
C GLY A 103 1.35 0.36 11.92
N TYR A 104 0.31 -0.09 11.21
CA TYR A 104 0.28 -1.46 10.70
C TYR A 104 1.08 -1.58 9.41
N ILE A 105 2.03 -2.52 9.41
CA ILE A 105 2.64 -3.08 8.20
C ILE A 105 1.75 -4.21 7.69
N HIS A 106 1.64 -4.32 6.37
CA HIS A 106 1.01 -5.43 5.66
C HIS A 106 1.93 -5.89 4.53
N LEU A 107 1.96 -7.20 4.26
CA LEU A 107 2.66 -7.77 3.11
C LEU A 107 1.65 -8.33 2.11
N LEU A 108 1.65 -7.79 0.91
CA LEU A 108 0.85 -8.28 -0.20
C LEU A 108 1.69 -9.18 -1.09
N GLU A 109 1.16 -10.33 -1.49
CA GLU A 109 1.76 -11.17 -2.53
C GLU A 109 0.91 -11.20 -3.80
N ILE A 110 1.52 -10.85 -4.93
CA ILE A 110 0.91 -10.90 -6.26
C ILE A 110 1.30 -12.22 -6.91
N ASN A 111 0.45 -13.24 -6.76
CA ASN A 111 0.71 -14.56 -7.34
C ASN A 111 0.18 -14.65 -8.77
N ASN A 112 0.98 -15.21 -9.67
CA ASN A 112 0.60 -15.40 -11.07
C ASN A 112 0.18 -16.85 -11.33
N TYR A 113 -1.11 -17.10 -11.54
CA TYR A 113 -1.60 -18.42 -11.88
C TYR A 113 -1.62 -18.59 -13.40
N HIS A 114 -0.66 -19.35 -13.93
CA HIS A 114 -0.77 -19.88 -15.28
C HIS A 114 -1.77 -21.03 -15.28
N SER A 115 -2.98 -20.78 -15.78
CA SER A 115 -3.92 -21.84 -16.14
C SER A 115 -3.34 -22.64 -17.30
N HIS A 116 -2.67 -23.75 -16.99
CA HIS A 116 -2.31 -24.75 -17.99
C HIS A 116 -3.57 -25.44 -18.50
N GLU A 117 -4.18 -24.94 -19.57
CA GLU A 117 -5.05 -25.78 -20.39
C GLU A 117 -5.03 -25.38 -21.88
N THR A 118 -5.03 -26.43 -22.68
CA THR A 118 -4.55 -26.55 -24.06
C THR A 118 -5.52 -26.09 -25.14
N THR A 119 -4.95 -25.72 -26.29
CA THR A 119 -5.53 -25.91 -27.65
C THR A 119 -6.98 -25.48 -27.88
N ASN A 120 -7.18 -24.28 -28.43
CA ASN A 120 -7.51 -24.07 -29.85
C ASN A 120 -7.72 -22.57 -30.10
N HIS A 121 -7.91 -22.17 -31.36
CA HIS A 121 -8.20 -20.79 -31.77
C HIS A 121 -9.37 -20.18 -30.98
N ASP A 122 -9.06 -19.38 -29.95
CA ASP A 122 -9.51 -17.98 -29.79
C ASP A 122 -9.04 -17.37 -28.44
N SER A 123 -8.57 -16.13 -28.48
CA SER A 123 -8.20 -15.28 -27.32
C SER A 123 -7.29 -15.91 -26.24
N VAL A 124 -5.96 -15.76 -26.41
CA VAL A 124 -4.99 -15.93 -25.31
C VAL A 124 -5.08 -14.74 -24.34
N THR A 125 -6.03 -14.81 -23.40
CA THR A 125 -6.12 -13.90 -22.24
C THR A 125 -5.86 -14.66 -20.94
N GLY A 126 -4.66 -15.23 -20.82
CA GLY A 126 -4.20 -15.93 -19.62
C GLY A 126 -3.85 -14.97 -18.48
N ASN A 127 -4.87 -14.33 -17.89
CA ASN A 127 -4.73 -13.31 -16.85
C ASN A 127 -5.59 -13.64 -15.61
N ILE A 128 -5.15 -14.60 -14.78
CA ILE A 128 -5.64 -14.74 -13.40
C ILE A 128 -4.44 -14.63 -12.45
N THR A 129 -4.08 -13.40 -12.10
CA THR A 129 -3.21 -13.15 -10.94
C THR A 129 -4.07 -13.13 -9.68
N THR A 130 -3.92 -14.14 -8.83
CA THR A 130 -4.55 -14.14 -7.50
C THR A 130 -3.72 -13.28 -6.55
N VAL A 131 -4.36 -12.28 -5.96
CA VAL A 131 -3.72 -11.43 -4.95
C VAL A 131 -3.96 -12.08 -3.59
N ARG A 132 -2.89 -12.54 -2.94
CA ARG A 132 -2.94 -13.01 -1.56
C ARG A 132 -2.57 -11.85 -0.65
N LEU A 133 -3.57 -11.31 0.04
CA LEU A 133 -3.37 -10.35 1.11
C LEU A 133 -3.21 -11.13 2.43
N ASP A 134 -1.98 -11.49 2.78
CA ASP A 134 -1.70 -11.89 4.15
C ASP A 134 -1.61 -10.63 5.01
N ARG A 135 -2.55 -10.47 5.95
CA ARG A 135 -2.45 -9.40 6.95
C ARG A 135 -1.38 -9.77 7.98
N ILE A 136 -0.12 -9.55 7.61
CA ILE A 136 1.01 -9.82 8.51
C ILE A 136 1.32 -8.55 9.32
N CYS A 137 0.53 -8.36 10.37
CA CYS A 137 0.77 -7.34 11.39
C CYS A 137 2.14 -7.52 12.04
N THR A 138 2.68 -6.45 12.61
CA THR A 138 3.76 -6.56 13.59
C THR A 138 3.33 -7.42 14.77
N SER A 139 4.27 -8.16 15.36
CA SER A 139 3.97 -9.17 16.39
C SER A 139 3.33 -8.61 17.67
N ASN A 140 3.51 -7.32 17.97
CA ASN A 140 3.07 -6.70 19.22
C ASN A 140 2.33 -5.37 18.99
N GLU A 141 1.49 -4.97 19.95
CA GLU A 141 0.82 -3.66 19.98
C GLU A 141 1.83 -2.51 20.08
N ASP A 142 2.90 -2.66 20.87
CA ASP A 142 3.95 -1.64 21.05
C ASP A 142 4.69 -1.32 19.75
N ASP A 143 4.88 -2.32 18.88
CA ASP A 143 5.49 -2.14 17.55
C ASP A 143 4.63 -1.21 16.70
N SER A 144 3.30 -1.30 16.80
CA SER A 144 2.37 -0.42 16.05
C SER A 144 2.48 1.03 16.52
N ILE A 145 2.64 1.26 17.83
CA ILE A 145 2.81 2.61 18.41
C ILE A 145 4.10 3.25 17.89
N CYS A 146 5.19 2.48 17.85
CA CYS A 146 6.45 2.90 17.24
C CYS A 146 6.26 3.26 15.76
N LEU A 147 5.59 2.40 14.99
CA LEU A 147 5.38 2.60 13.56
C LEU A 147 4.44 3.76 13.20
N LYS A 148 3.51 4.16 14.08
CA LYS A 148 2.74 5.41 13.93
C LYS A 148 3.62 6.65 13.84
N GLN A 149 4.85 6.59 14.38
CA GLN A 149 5.84 7.66 14.31
C GLN A 149 6.77 7.55 13.09
N THR A 150 6.49 6.70 12.10
CA THR A 150 7.36 6.57 10.91
C THR A 150 7.33 7.83 10.04
N GLN A 151 8.50 8.43 9.79
CA GLN A 151 8.66 9.51 8.79
C GLN A 151 9.22 9.02 7.45
N SER A 152 10.03 7.97 7.47
CA SER A 152 10.68 7.45 6.27
C SER A 152 11.08 5.98 6.44
N ILE A 153 11.10 5.25 5.32
CA ILE A 153 11.50 3.84 5.27
C ILE A 153 12.54 3.58 4.19
N CYS A 154 13.35 2.54 4.36
CA CYS A 154 14.30 2.08 3.34
C CYS A 154 14.50 0.57 3.39
N LEU A 155 14.42 -0.09 2.24
CA LEU A 155 14.77 -1.50 2.12
C LEU A 155 16.28 -1.67 1.99
N LEU A 156 16.86 -2.55 2.81
CA LEU A 156 18.26 -2.97 2.64
C LEU A 156 18.41 -3.87 1.39
N LYS A 157 19.64 -3.93 0.86
CA LYS A 157 19.99 -4.79 -0.27
C LYS A 157 19.76 -6.29 -0.05
N ASN A 158 19.58 -6.73 1.20
CA ASN A 158 19.23 -8.11 1.51
C ASN A 158 17.77 -8.45 1.12
N HIS A 159 16.90 -7.44 0.93
CA HIS A 159 15.45 -7.58 0.76
C HIS A 159 14.71 -8.25 1.94
N LEU A 160 15.40 -8.51 3.06
CA LEU A 160 14.87 -9.14 4.28
C LEU A 160 14.68 -8.14 5.43
N SER A 161 15.18 -6.92 5.29
CA SER A 161 15.14 -5.92 6.37
C SER A 161 14.83 -4.51 5.85
N LEU A 162 14.11 -3.75 6.68
CA LEU A 162 13.67 -2.39 6.41
C LEU A 162 14.19 -1.48 7.53
N LEU A 163 14.94 -0.43 7.20
CA LEU A 163 15.22 0.68 8.12
C LEU A 163 14.01 1.60 8.17
N ILE A 164 13.66 2.04 9.37
CA ILE A 164 12.53 2.92 9.64
C ILE A 164 13.03 4.09 10.48
N GLY A 165 12.91 5.30 9.94
CA GLY A 165 13.23 6.54 10.64
C GLY A 165 11.99 7.11 11.30
N LEU A 166 12.08 7.36 12.61
CA LEU A 166 10.96 7.79 13.46
C LEU A 166 10.94 9.31 13.68
N GLU A 167 9.80 9.86 14.11
CA GLU A 167 9.62 11.29 14.36
C GLU A 167 10.55 11.83 15.45
N ASN A 168 10.90 10.98 16.42
CA ASN A 168 11.84 11.31 17.49
C ASN A 168 13.32 11.31 17.05
N GLY A 169 13.61 10.97 15.78
CA GLY A 169 14.95 10.90 15.19
C GLY A 169 15.66 9.55 15.33
N ASP A 170 15.06 8.57 16.01
CA ASP A 170 15.60 7.22 16.12
C ASP A 170 15.46 6.44 14.81
N ILE A 171 16.37 5.49 14.60
CA ILE A 171 16.31 4.54 13.47
C ILE A 171 16.22 3.13 14.02
N VAL A 172 15.09 2.48 13.74
CA VAL A 172 14.81 1.08 14.08
C VAL A 172 14.90 0.20 12.83
N LEU A 173 15.10 -1.10 13.03
CA LEU A 173 15.12 -2.09 11.96
C LEU A 173 13.91 -3.01 12.11
N PHE A 174 13.20 -3.21 11.02
CA PHE A 174 12.13 -4.18 10.90
C PHE A 174 12.60 -5.35 10.04
N ASN A 175 12.45 -6.58 10.53
CA ASN A 175 12.77 -7.80 9.79
C ASN A 175 11.49 -8.33 9.12
N ILE A 176 11.57 -8.53 7.80
CA ILE A 176 10.45 -8.86 6.92
C ILE A 176 10.14 -10.36 6.94
N GLU A 177 11.08 -11.23 7.31
CA GLU A 177 10.85 -12.68 7.36
C GLU A 177 10.06 -13.09 8.60
N ASN A 178 10.36 -12.46 9.75
CA ASN A 178 9.77 -12.80 11.04
C ASN A 178 8.80 -11.73 11.57
N PHE A 179 8.60 -10.64 10.82
CA PHE A 179 7.70 -9.52 11.13
C PHE A 179 7.91 -8.88 12.50
N SER A 180 9.18 -8.87 12.94
CA SER A 180 9.61 -8.29 14.22
C SER A 180 10.30 -6.94 14.03
N LEU A 181 10.08 -6.05 14.98
CA LEU A 181 10.80 -4.79 15.11
C LEU A 181 11.94 -4.95 16.12
N THR A 182 13.08 -4.28 15.91
CA THR A 182 14.13 -4.21 16.93
C THR A 182 13.67 -3.40 18.13
N THR A 183 13.66 -4.02 19.32
CA THR A 183 13.23 -3.40 20.59
C THR A 183 14.10 -2.23 21.06
N LYS A 184 15.24 -1.98 20.42
CA LYS A 184 16.10 -0.82 20.60
C LYS A 184 16.44 -0.22 19.24
N PRO A 185 16.57 1.11 19.14
CA PRO A 185 17.04 1.74 17.90
C PRO A 185 18.49 1.32 17.61
N ILE A 186 18.76 1.00 16.34
CA ILE A 186 20.11 0.70 15.87
C ILE A 186 20.96 1.97 15.83
N ILE A 187 20.35 3.09 15.44
CA ILE A 187 20.95 4.42 15.53
C ILE A 187 20.02 5.29 16.38
N PRO A 188 20.32 5.46 17.68
CA PRO A 188 19.60 6.41 18.54
C PRO A 188 19.82 7.84 18.07
N ASN A 189 18.80 8.70 18.24
CA ASN A 189 18.86 10.11 17.87
C ASN A 189 20.02 10.85 18.55
N GLU A 190 20.39 10.50 19.79
CA GLU A 190 21.55 11.08 20.47
C GLU A 190 22.89 10.85 19.73
N ILE A 191 23.04 9.68 19.10
CA ILE A 191 24.24 9.35 18.31
C ILE A 191 24.16 10.03 16.95
N LEU A 192 22.96 10.08 16.35
CA LEU A 192 22.71 10.80 15.11
C LEU A 192 23.08 12.30 15.25
N MET A 193 22.54 12.97 16.26
CA MET A 193 22.72 14.42 16.48
C MET A 193 24.16 14.81 16.82
N LYS A 194 24.93 13.95 17.48
CA LYS A 194 26.38 14.19 17.72
C LYS A 194 27.20 14.22 16.43
N ASN A 195 26.74 13.57 15.36
CA ASN A 195 27.40 13.52 14.06
C ASN A 195 26.80 14.52 13.05
N ILE A 196 25.78 15.30 13.45
CA ILE A 196 25.14 16.32 12.63
C ILE A 196 25.71 17.70 13.04
N PRO A 197 26.25 18.52 12.10
CA PRO A 197 26.71 19.87 12.41
C PRO A 197 25.58 20.77 12.93
N GLU A 198 25.90 21.64 13.88
CA GLU A 198 24.95 22.50 14.62
C GLU A 198 24.02 23.36 13.72
N ASN A 199 24.44 23.62 12.48
CA ASN A 199 23.70 24.40 11.49
C ASN A 199 22.57 23.62 10.76
N CYS A 200 22.31 22.37 11.15
CA CYS A 200 21.37 21.48 10.47
C CYS A 200 20.15 21.18 11.36
N HIS A 201 18.95 21.41 10.84
CA HIS A 201 17.68 21.21 11.55
C HIS A 201 16.70 20.37 10.71
N GLY A 202 16.78 19.05 10.85
CA GLY A 202 15.63 18.15 10.66
C GLY A 202 15.69 17.14 9.50
N ARG A 203 14.71 16.22 9.59
CA ARG A 203 14.29 15.12 8.69
C ARG A 203 15.38 14.19 8.15
N VAL A 204 15.26 12.91 8.53
CA VAL A 204 15.98 11.79 7.93
C VAL A 204 15.22 11.32 6.69
N CYS A 205 15.86 11.41 5.52
CA CYS A 205 15.31 10.94 4.26
C CYS A 205 16.23 9.90 3.64
N PHE A 206 15.82 8.64 3.64
CA PHE A 206 16.58 7.57 2.99
C PHE A 206 16.43 7.63 1.47
N LYS A 207 17.50 7.28 0.76
CA LYS A 207 17.49 6.97 -0.68
C LYS A 207 17.56 5.45 -0.86
N HIS A 208 17.17 4.90 -2.01
CA HIS A 208 17.34 3.48 -2.33
C HIS A 208 18.81 3.04 -2.10
N ILE A 209 19.02 2.03 -1.25
CA ILE A 209 20.34 1.63 -0.72
C ILE A 209 20.99 0.53 -1.57
N GLU A 210 22.31 0.65 -1.75
CA GLU A 210 23.16 -0.33 -2.44
C GLU A 210 24.18 -1.03 -1.54
N SER A 211 25.06 -0.37 -0.79
CA SER A 211 26.01 -1.06 0.10
C SER A 211 25.38 -1.46 1.44
N SER A 212 26.04 -2.37 2.15
CA SER A 212 25.63 -2.91 3.46
C SER A 212 26.16 -2.12 4.68
N SER A 213 27.00 -1.13 4.45
CA SER A 213 27.55 -0.15 5.41
C SER A 213 26.78 1.16 5.30
N LEU A 214 26.44 1.85 6.40
CA LEU A 214 25.67 3.11 6.39
C LEU A 214 26.58 4.33 6.56
N ASP A 215 26.32 5.39 5.79
CA ASP A 215 27.04 6.68 5.81
C ASP A 215 26.07 7.86 5.90
N VAL A 216 26.36 8.88 6.70
CA VAL A 216 25.40 9.97 6.98
C VAL A 216 25.81 11.25 6.24
N HIS A 217 25.08 11.60 5.16
CA HIS A 217 25.38 12.77 4.34
C HIS A 217 24.27 13.83 4.43
N ILE A 218 24.63 15.08 4.66
CA ILE A 218 23.66 16.15 4.87
C ILE A 218 23.48 16.94 3.58
N ARG A 219 22.32 16.81 2.96
CA ARG A 219 22.01 17.40 1.65
C ARG A 219 21.51 18.84 1.74
N SER A 220 20.95 19.24 2.88
CA SER A 220 20.39 20.59 3.11
C SER A 220 20.18 20.86 4.60
N LYS A 221 19.93 22.12 4.98
CA LYS A 221 19.59 22.56 6.35
C LYS A 221 18.40 21.81 6.99
N ARG A 222 17.61 21.05 6.21
CA ARG A 222 16.42 20.29 6.64
C ARG A 222 16.40 18.86 6.10
N THR A 223 17.54 18.28 5.74
CA THR A 223 17.58 16.89 5.24
C THR A 223 18.90 16.20 5.51
N VAL A 224 18.85 15.19 6.40
CA VAL A 224 19.89 14.19 6.62
C VAL A 224 19.58 13.00 5.71
N VAL A 225 20.51 12.64 4.83
CA VAL A 225 20.38 11.50 3.91
C VAL A 225 21.38 10.44 4.32
N ILE A 226 20.89 9.32 4.81
CA ILE A 226 21.75 8.17 5.11
C ILE A 226 21.91 7.39 3.81
N PHE A 227 23.10 7.50 3.23
CA PHE A 227 23.58 6.67 2.14
C PHE A 227 24.21 5.41 2.70
N PRO A 228 24.71 4.52 1.82
CA PRO A 228 25.66 3.51 2.23
C PRO A 228 27.11 3.84 1.80
N VAL A 229 28.09 3.49 2.64
CA VAL A 229 29.54 3.65 2.32
C VAL A 229 29.90 2.66 1.20
N THR A 230 30.73 3.07 0.24
CA THR A 230 31.29 2.17 -0.81
C THR A 230 32.50 1.39 -0.32
#